data_AF-A0A1G1C2S5-F1
#
_entry.id   AF-A0A1G1C2S5-F1
#
_cell.length_a   1.000
_cell.length_b   1.000
_cell.length_c   1.000
_cell.angle_alpha   90.00
_cell.angle_beta   90.00
_cell.angle_gamma   90.00
#
_symmetry.space_group_name_H-M   'P 1'
#
loop_
_entity.id
_entity.type
_entity.pdbx_description
1 polymer ?
#
loop_
_entity_poly.entity_id
_entity_poly.type
_entity_poly.pdbx_seq_one_letter_code
_entity_poly.pdbx_strand_id
1 'polypeptide(L)'
;MRTAQFRKIGLVAVGVFVGFVASLARAQGEFPLKDGDTWVMVGDSITAQHLHSNYFEAFCYARFPKLTFCIRNSGVGGDTIPKVLARFDYDVAAWTPTVVSVELGMNDKGWFATDKFVENMGTLIGRIRAVNARPVLLSASPVNNGSSSAKLDGGNARLQEYSAALKALAAKENIPFSDQFSVLVDLWANNKPQENVANTLASLRGLLAAQPDLAGAEHVKAFLDVWAKAEKQPVTMMGDAVHPGPTGQLTMAAALLVGLNAPGLVSRATIDAAAGTAGEAVQCKIENVKMTGDALAFDRTDEALPFPIPDDARPALGVTDSIANLSQYLLTVNGLKAEQYDVSIDGVKVATVAAADLAKGWNLGLLDKGPIADQCRSILQLVGAKEGIVGQWRGVSRAVQGGDAKQKEQLDKLTQQTQDADAKIRAAAQPKLHHFALAPAAAAK
;
A
#
# COMPACT_ATOMS: atom_id res chain seq x y z
N MET A 1 29.40 -77.46 -20.39
CA MET A 1 27.96 -77.74 -20.10
C MET A 1 27.55 -76.86 -18.93
N ARG A 2 26.51 -76.01 -19.11
CA ARG A 2 25.58 -75.45 -18.10
C ARG A 2 26.22 -74.78 -16.85
N THR A 3 25.86 -73.60 -16.34
CA THR A 3 24.71 -72.69 -16.44
C THR A 3 25.02 -71.48 -15.53
N ALA A 4 24.59 -70.28 -15.94
CA ALA A 4 23.97 -69.15 -15.18
C ALA A 4 24.15 -69.05 -13.63
N GLN A 5 24.22 -67.87 -12.97
CA GLN A 5 23.38 -66.68 -13.14
C GLN A 5 23.86 -65.51 -12.23
N PHE A 6 23.90 -64.30 -12.79
CA PHE A 6 23.66 -62.94 -12.23
C PHE A 6 23.87 -62.61 -10.73
N ARG A 7 24.70 -61.58 -10.48
CA ARG A 7 24.44 -60.55 -9.43
C ARG A 7 24.60 -59.15 -10.03
N LYS A 8 23.48 -58.41 -10.06
CA LYS A 8 23.40 -56.98 -10.37
C LYS A 8 24.03 -56.19 -9.21
N ILE A 9 24.96 -55.29 -9.50
CA ILE A 9 25.38 -54.23 -8.58
C ILE A 9 24.83 -52.92 -9.16
N GLY A 10 24.00 -52.25 -8.36
CA GLY A 10 23.23 -51.07 -8.76
C GLY A 10 24.07 -49.81 -8.90
N LEU A 11 23.65 -48.95 -9.83
CA LEU A 11 24.06 -47.56 -9.94
C LEU A 11 23.73 -46.80 -8.65
N VAL A 12 24.70 -46.06 -8.13
CA VAL A 12 24.49 -44.99 -7.15
C VAL A 12 23.87 -43.80 -7.91
N ALA A 13 22.57 -43.56 -7.69
CA ALA A 13 21.93 -42.32 -8.10
C ALA A 13 22.26 -41.24 -7.06
N VAL A 14 23.04 -40.24 -7.45
CA VAL A 14 23.20 -38.98 -6.72
C VAL A 14 21.87 -38.23 -6.86
N GLY A 15 21.04 -38.30 -5.82
CA GLY A 15 19.79 -37.58 -5.75
C GLY A 15 20.04 -36.07 -5.68
N VAL A 16 19.57 -35.37 -6.71
CA VAL A 16 19.41 -33.92 -6.74
C VAL A 16 18.44 -33.54 -5.61
N PHE A 17 18.95 -32.90 -4.56
CA PHE A 17 18.14 -32.32 -3.47
C PHE A 17 17.60 -30.97 -3.95
N VAL A 18 16.64 -31.00 -4.89
CA VAL A 18 15.83 -29.84 -5.24
C VAL A 18 14.48 -30.00 -4.58
N GLY A 19 14.12 -29.01 -3.77
CA GLY A 19 12.78 -28.82 -3.27
C GLY A 19 12.63 -29.19 -1.81
N PHE A 20 12.72 -28.20 -0.92
CA PHE A 20 11.84 -28.09 0.25
C PHE A 20 11.94 -26.69 0.87
N VAL A 21 11.56 -25.65 0.11
CA VAL A 21 11.14 -24.37 0.69
C VAL A 21 9.94 -23.84 -0.10
N ALA A 22 8.85 -24.61 -0.11
CA ALA A 22 7.58 -24.16 -0.68
C ALA A 22 6.42 -24.89 0.00
N SER A 23 6.21 -24.68 1.29
CA SER A 23 4.95 -25.09 1.95
C SER A 23 4.78 -24.51 3.35
N LEU A 24 4.65 -23.18 3.48
CA LEU A 24 3.98 -22.54 4.61
C LEU A 24 3.34 -21.22 4.15
N ALA A 25 2.50 -21.27 3.11
CA ALA A 25 1.64 -20.15 2.70
C ALA A 25 0.56 -20.64 1.73
N ARG A 26 -0.43 -21.39 2.23
CA ARG A 26 -1.63 -21.77 1.44
C ARG A 26 -2.87 -21.83 2.33
N ALA A 27 -3.27 -20.68 2.86
CA ALA A 27 -4.58 -20.51 3.49
C ALA A 27 -5.25 -19.16 3.20
N GLN A 28 -4.59 -18.22 2.53
CA GLN A 28 -5.22 -16.99 2.06
C GLN A 28 -5.44 -17.09 0.55
N GLY A 29 -6.68 -16.83 0.11
CA GLY A 29 -7.07 -16.83 -1.30
C GLY A 29 -6.50 -15.64 -2.08
N GLU A 30 -6.94 -15.49 -3.32
CA GLU A 30 -6.62 -14.31 -4.14
C GLU A 30 -7.14 -13.01 -3.48
N PHE A 31 -6.54 -11.87 -3.86
CA PHE A 31 -6.99 -10.56 -3.41
C PHE A 31 -8.52 -10.40 -3.62
N PRO A 32 -9.30 -9.96 -2.62
CA PRO A 32 -10.75 -10.17 -2.62
C PRO A 32 -11.57 -9.21 -3.50
N LEU A 33 -10.91 -8.29 -4.23
CA LEU A 33 -11.56 -7.37 -5.16
C LEU A 33 -11.96 -8.06 -6.46
N LYS A 34 -13.20 -7.81 -6.91
CA LYS A 34 -13.75 -8.35 -8.15
C LYS A 34 -14.38 -7.25 -8.99
N ASP A 35 -14.60 -7.56 -10.27
CA ASP A 35 -15.36 -6.69 -11.17
C ASP A 35 -16.79 -6.48 -10.65
N GLY A 36 -17.26 -5.24 -10.74
CA GLY A 36 -18.56 -4.79 -10.22
C GLY A 36 -18.60 -4.48 -8.73
N ASP A 37 -17.49 -4.56 -7.99
CA ASP A 37 -17.54 -4.42 -6.54
C ASP A 37 -17.81 -2.97 -6.08
N THR A 38 -18.69 -2.85 -5.08
CA THR A 38 -18.79 -1.68 -4.19
C THR A 38 -18.23 -2.08 -2.84
N TRP A 39 -17.01 -1.62 -2.54
CA TRP A 39 -16.30 -1.95 -1.31
C TRP A 39 -16.44 -0.83 -0.29
N VAL A 40 -17.09 -1.08 0.84
CA VAL A 40 -17.17 -0.13 1.96
C VAL A 40 -16.12 -0.48 3.02
N MET A 41 -15.23 0.46 3.35
CA MET A 41 -14.21 0.34 4.38
C MET A 41 -14.73 0.93 5.69
N VAL A 42 -15.20 0.07 6.59
CA VAL A 42 -15.64 0.43 7.94
C VAL A 42 -14.44 0.54 8.87
N GLY A 43 -14.40 1.62 9.64
CA GLY A 43 -13.45 1.75 10.74
C GLY A 43 -13.76 2.93 11.66
N ASP A 44 -12.77 3.34 12.42
CA ASP A 44 -12.88 4.37 13.46
C ASP A 44 -12.22 5.70 13.05
N SER A 45 -11.60 6.42 14.00
CA SER A 45 -10.88 7.67 13.75
C SER A 45 -9.72 7.48 12.78
N ILE A 46 -9.04 6.34 12.78
CA ILE A 46 -7.87 6.12 11.92
C ILE A 46 -8.32 6.03 10.45
N THR A 47 -9.43 5.32 10.18
CA THR A 47 -10.04 5.27 8.85
C THR A 47 -10.63 6.62 8.45
N ALA A 48 -11.20 7.38 9.40
CA ALA A 48 -11.76 8.71 9.15
C ALA A 48 -10.72 9.78 8.75
N GLN A 49 -9.42 9.51 8.88
CA GLN A 49 -8.36 10.43 8.44
C GLN A 49 -8.12 10.43 6.93
N HIS A 50 -8.70 9.47 6.19
CA HIS A 50 -8.56 9.35 4.74
C HIS A 50 -7.09 9.21 4.27
N LEU A 51 -6.24 8.56 5.08
CA LEU A 51 -4.85 8.24 4.69
C LEU A 51 -4.75 6.79 4.22
N HIS A 52 -4.60 5.80 5.12
CA HIS A 52 -4.38 4.40 4.70
C HIS A 52 -5.47 3.87 3.75
N SER A 53 -6.73 4.26 3.97
CA SER A 53 -7.86 3.89 3.12
C SER A 53 -7.76 4.49 1.72
N ASN A 54 -7.33 5.74 1.60
CA ASN A 54 -7.09 6.39 0.30
C ASN A 54 -5.88 5.77 -0.41
N TYR A 55 -4.83 5.39 0.32
CA TYR A 55 -3.66 4.73 -0.27
C TYR A 55 -4.02 3.33 -0.77
N PHE A 56 -4.83 2.59 -0.01
CA PHE A 56 -5.39 1.30 -0.40
C PHE A 56 -6.25 1.43 -1.67
N GLU A 57 -7.12 2.44 -1.72
CA GLU A 57 -7.96 2.70 -2.89
C GLU A 57 -7.15 3.09 -4.13
N ALA A 58 -6.19 4.01 -3.97
CA ALA A 58 -5.32 4.43 -5.06
C ALA A 58 -4.51 3.24 -5.60
N PHE A 59 -4.02 2.36 -4.73
CA PHE A 59 -3.40 1.10 -5.16
C PHE A 59 -4.36 0.25 -6.00
N CYS A 60 -5.61 0.07 -5.55
CA CYS A 60 -6.58 -0.75 -6.29
C CYS A 60 -6.84 -0.18 -7.70
N TYR A 61 -7.02 1.14 -7.83
CA TYR A 61 -7.22 1.76 -9.14
C TYR A 61 -5.98 1.63 -10.03
N ALA A 62 -4.79 1.86 -9.48
CA ALA A 62 -3.54 1.72 -10.22
C ALA A 62 -3.27 0.27 -10.66
N ARG A 63 -3.59 -0.72 -9.82
CA ARG A 63 -3.27 -2.12 -10.08
C ARG A 63 -4.31 -2.86 -10.92
N PHE A 64 -5.57 -2.46 -10.84
CA PHE A 64 -6.67 -3.15 -11.50
C PHE A 64 -7.45 -2.24 -12.46
N PRO A 65 -6.79 -1.57 -13.43
CA PRO A 65 -7.45 -0.59 -14.30
C PRO A 65 -8.49 -1.20 -15.25
N LYS A 66 -8.48 -2.53 -15.40
CA LYS A 66 -9.45 -3.31 -16.20
C LYS A 66 -10.74 -3.64 -15.44
N LEU A 67 -10.74 -3.52 -14.10
CA LEU A 67 -11.93 -3.77 -13.29
C LEU A 67 -12.77 -2.50 -13.17
N THR A 68 -14.08 -2.67 -13.10
CA THR A 68 -15.03 -1.64 -12.72
C THR A 68 -15.45 -1.86 -11.27
N PHE A 69 -14.99 -1.02 -10.35
CA PHE A 69 -15.30 -1.10 -8.92
C PHE A 69 -15.31 0.29 -8.30
N CYS A 70 -15.80 0.42 -7.07
CA CYS A 70 -15.70 1.64 -6.29
C CYS A 70 -15.41 1.34 -4.81
N ILE A 71 -14.77 2.27 -4.12
CA ILE A 71 -14.44 2.14 -2.70
C ILE A 71 -15.03 3.33 -1.92
N ARG A 72 -15.56 3.05 -0.72
CA ARG A 72 -16.21 4.05 0.15
C ARG A 72 -15.61 3.99 1.54
N ASN A 73 -15.12 5.11 2.03
CA ASN A 73 -14.73 5.24 3.42
C ASN A 73 -15.98 5.36 4.31
N SER A 74 -16.04 4.55 5.37
CA SER A 74 -17.07 4.58 6.41
C SER A 74 -16.43 4.66 7.81
N GLY A 75 -15.33 5.41 7.92
CA GLY A 75 -14.65 5.74 9.16
C GLY A 75 -15.33 6.88 9.91
N VAL A 76 -15.51 6.71 11.23
CA VAL A 76 -16.05 7.74 12.13
C VAL A 76 -15.26 7.74 13.45
N GLY A 77 -14.84 8.93 13.89
CA GLY A 77 -14.00 9.08 15.07
C GLY A 77 -14.63 8.54 16.36
N GLY A 78 -13.86 7.75 17.11
CA GLY A 78 -14.26 7.19 18.39
C GLY A 78 -15.25 6.01 18.28
N ASP A 79 -15.45 5.47 17.08
CA ASP A 79 -16.33 4.33 16.88
C ASP A 79 -15.77 3.04 17.49
N THR A 80 -16.70 2.27 18.05
CA THR A 80 -16.58 0.86 18.42
C THR A 80 -17.57 0.06 17.57
N ILE A 81 -17.49 -1.27 17.58
CA ILE A 81 -18.42 -2.10 16.79
C ILE A 81 -19.91 -1.78 17.05
N PRO A 82 -20.37 -1.59 18.30
CA PRO A 82 -21.76 -1.18 18.57
C PRO A 82 -22.16 0.16 17.95
N LYS A 83 -21.25 1.13 17.87
CA LYS A 83 -21.52 2.42 17.22
C LYS A 83 -21.66 2.27 15.71
N VAL A 84 -20.82 1.44 15.09
CA VAL A 84 -20.97 1.07 13.68
C VAL A 84 -22.31 0.39 13.43
N LEU A 85 -22.72 -0.56 14.26
CA LEU A 85 -24.02 -1.23 14.16
C LEU A 85 -25.19 -0.23 14.21
N ALA A 86 -25.09 0.83 15.01
CA ALA A 86 -26.10 1.87 15.13
C ALA A 86 -26.21 2.77 13.88
N ARG A 87 -25.13 2.89 13.09
CA ARG A 87 -25.10 3.66 11.83
C ARG A 87 -25.10 2.82 10.56
N PHE A 88 -25.13 1.50 10.70
CA PHE A 88 -24.91 0.57 9.58
C PHE A 88 -25.82 0.86 8.40
N ASP A 89 -27.10 1.14 8.65
CA ASP A 89 -28.07 1.30 7.56
C ASP A 89 -27.79 2.53 6.70
N TYR A 90 -27.48 3.68 7.31
CA TYR A 90 -27.27 4.93 6.57
C TYR A 90 -25.84 5.14 6.07
N ASP A 91 -24.86 4.43 6.63
CA ASP A 91 -23.44 4.67 6.34
C ASP A 91 -22.75 3.50 5.63
N VAL A 92 -23.31 2.29 5.74
CA VAL A 92 -22.76 1.07 5.11
C VAL A 92 -23.75 0.49 4.11
N ALA A 93 -24.94 0.10 4.56
CA ALA A 93 -25.95 -0.56 3.71
C ALA A 93 -26.47 0.37 2.61
N ALA A 94 -26.57 1.67 2.87
CA ALA A 94 -27.04 2.66 1.91
C ALA A 94 -26.16 2.77 0.65
N TRP A 95 -24.90 2.32 0.71
CA TRP A 95 -24.03 2.21 -0.48
C TRP A 95 -24.29 0.95 -1.32
N THR A 96 -25.20 0.07 -0.90
CA THR A 96 -25.45 -1.24 -1.51
C THR A 96 -24.15 -2.04 -1.73
N PRO A 97 -23.36 -2.29 -0.66
CA PRO A 97 -22.03 -2.88 -0.80
C PRO A 97 -22.09 -4.32 -1.31
N THR A 98 -21.06 -4.73 -2.04
CA THR A 98 -20.77 -6.13 -2.34
C THR A 98 -19.63 -6.66 -1.46
N VAL A 99 -18.80 -5.77 -0.92
CA VAL A 99 -17.72 -6.07 0.03
C VAL A 99 -17.76 -5.05 1.17
N VAL A 100 -17.56 -5.52 2.40
CA VAL A 100 -17.34 -4.65 3.56
C VAL A 100 -16.11 -5.11 4.31
N SER A 101 -15.07 -4.27 4.35
CA SER A 101 -13.93 -4.50 5.24
C SER A 101 -14.16 -3.82 6.58
N VAL A 102 -13.78 -4.49 7.67
CA VAL A 102 -13.93 -3.97 9.03
C VAL A 102 -12.56 -3.87 9.69
N GLU A 103 -12.15 -2.64 10.01
CA GLU A 103 -10.96 -2.31 10.80
C GLU A 103 -11.40 -1.60 12.10
N LEU A 104 -11.65 -2.38 13.14
CA LEU A 104 -12.08 -1.90 14.46
C LEU A 104 -11.30 -2.63 15.56
N GLY A 105 -11.22 -2.01 16.73
CA GLY A 105 -10.44 -2.55 17.85
C GLY A 105 -9.73 -1.47 18.66
N MET A 106 -9.31 -0.37 18.03
CA MET A 106 -8.52 0.67 18.70
C MET A 106 -9.29 1.34 19.84
N ASN A 107 -10.57 1.65 19.62
CA ASN A 107 -11.45 2.15 20.68
C ASN A 107 -12.02 1.00 21.51
N ASP A 108 -12.44 -0.10 20.88
CA ASP A 108 -13.08 -1.25 21.55
C ASP A 108 -12.24 -1.81 22.71
N LYS A 109 -10.91 -1.79 22.58
CA LYS A 109 -9.98 -2.28 23.61
C LYS A 109 -10.13 -1.60 24.96
N GLY A 110 -10.66 -0.36 24.98
CA GLY A 110 -10.95 0.39 26.20
C GLY A 110 -12.28 0.02 26.86
N TRP A 111 -13.13 -0.76 26.20
CA TRP A 111 -14.51 -1.02 26.62
C TRP A 111 -14.86 -2.50 26.75
N PHE A 112 -14.24 -3.39 25.97
CA PHE A 112 -14.68 -4.77 25.85
C PHE A 112 -13.56 -5.78 26.10
N ALA A 113 -13.90 -6.88 26.78
CA ALA A 113 -13.07 -8.08 26.76
C ALA A 113 -13.11 -8.74 25.37
N THR A 114 -12.13 -9.59 25.07
CA THR A 114 -11.92 -10.21 23.76
C THR A 114 -13.11 -11.07 23.30
N ASP A 115 -13.76 -11.80 24.20
CA ASP A 115 -14.98 -12.56 23.93
C ASP A 115 -16.14 -11.65 23.50
N LYS A 116 -16.36 -10.54 24.22
CA LYS A 116 -17.39 -9.56 23.87
C LYS A 116 -17.08 -8.84 22.56
N PHE A 117 -15.81 -8.52 22.30
CA PHE A 117 -15.38 -7.96 21.02
C PHE A 117 -15.70 -8.91 19.85
N VAL A 118 -15.39 -10.21 19.99
CA VAL A 118 -15.72 -11.23 18.98
C VAL A 118 -17.23 -11.40 18.79
N GLU A 119 -18.02 -11.39 19.87
CA GLU A 119 -19.49 -11.44 19.80
C GLU A 119 -20.06 -10.24 19.01
N ASN A 120 -19.58 -9.03 19.31
CA ASN A 120 -19.96 -7.82 18.59
C ASN A 120 -19.56 -7.91 17.11
N MET A 121 -18.35 -8.40 16.82
CA MET A 121 -17.87 -8.60 15.44
C MET A 121 -18.74 -9.61 14.68
N GLY A 122 -19.12 -10.72 15.32
CA GLY A 122 -20.05 -11.70 14.74
C GLY A 122 -21.40 -11.09 14.38
N THR A 123 -21.93 -10.18 15.22
CA THR A 123 -23.17 -9.44 14.92
C THR A 123 -23.00 -8.52 13.71
N LEU A 124 -21.88 -7.80 13.60
CA LEU A 124 -21.59 -6.94 12.46
C LEU A 124 -21.40 -7.74 11.17
N ILE A 125 -20.70 -8.87 11.21
CA ILE A 125 -20.59 -9.81 10.08
C ILE A 125 -21.97 -10.29 9.63
N GLY A 126 -22.87 -10.60 10.58
CA GLY A 126 -24.26 -10.94 10.29
C GLY A 126 -24.99 -9.84 9.52
N ARG A 127 -24.83 -8.57 9.91
CA ARG A 127 -25.40 -7.41 9.20
C ARG A 127 -24.82 -7.24 7.80
N ILE A 128 -23.52 -7.44 7.63
CA ILE A 128 -22.84 -7.40 6.32
C ILE A 128 -23.42 -8.46 5.37
N ARG A 129 -23.56 -9.70 5.84
CA ARG A 129 -24.14 -10.78 5.03
C ARG A 129 -25.61 -10.55 4.72
N ALA A 130 -26.38 -9.94 5.64
CA ALA A 130 -27.79 -9.65 5.43
C ALA A 130 -28.05 -8.66 4.28
N VAL A 131 -27.08 -7.82 3.92
CA VAL A 131 -27.12 -6.95 2.74
C VAL A 131 -26.45 -7.58 1.51
N ASN A 132 -26.19 -8.89 1.54
CA ASN A 132 -25.53 -9.67 0.49
C ASN A 132 -24.08 -9.27 0.20
N ALA A 133 -23.40 -8.63 1.16
CA ALA A 133 -21.99 -8.27 1.03
C ALA A 133 -21.06 -9.34 1.63
N ARG A 134 -19.85 -9.44 1.08
CA ARG A 134 -18.77 -10.28 1.59
C ARG A 134 -17.99 -9.54 2.68
N PRO A 135 -17.87 -10.07 3.90
CA PRO A 135 -17.00 -9.48 4.91
C PRO A 135 -15.51 -9.67 4.54
N VAL A 136 -14.68 -8.70 4.94
CA VAL A 136 -13.21 -8.80 5.02
C VAL A 136 -12.81 -8.27 6.40
N LEU A 137 -11.97 -8.99 7.14
CA LEU A 137 -11.56 -8.57 8.47
C LEU A 137 -10.14 -8.01 8.43
N LEU A 138 -9.93 -6.85 9.05
CA LEU A 138 -8.63 -6.22 9.19
C LEU A 138 -8.37 -6.05 10.69
N SER A 139 -7.22 -6.49 11.19
CA SER A 139 -6.85 -6.15 12.56
C SER A 139 -6.68 -4.63 12.68
N ALA A 140 -6.93 -4.03 13.83
CA ALA A 140 -6.46 -2.66 14.08
C ALA A 140 -4.92 -2.57 14.00
N SER A 141 -4.40 -1.39 13.69
CA SER A 141 -2.97 -1.10 13.81
C SER A 141 -2.51 -1.12 15.28
N PRO A 142 -1.22 -1.34 15.57
CA PRO A 142 -0.70 -1.18 16.92
C PRO A 142 -0.66 0.31 17.29
N VAL A 143 -0.61 0.62 18.58
CA VAL A 143 -0.22 1.95 19.05
C VAL A 143 1.29 2.11 18.88
N ASN A 144 1.72 3.17 18.20
CA ASN A 144 3.11 3.52 17.97
C ASN A 144 3.77 4.15 19.22
N ASN A 145 3.85 3.39 20.31
CA ASN A 145 4.41 3.82 21.60
C ASN A 145 5.78 3.18 21.92
N GLY A 146 6.33 2.37 21.00
CA GLY A 146 7.59 1.66 21.19
C GLY A 146 7.46 0.29 21.86
N SER A 147 6.25 -0.18 22.19
CA SER A 147 6.05 -1.56 22.64
C SER A 147 6.27 -2.54 21.48
N SER A 148 6.88 -3.69 21.75
CA SER A 148 7.12 -4.75 20.77
C SER A 148 6.38 -6.02 21.17
N SER A 149 6.32 -7.02 20.27
CA SER A 149 5.78 -8.35 20.55
C SER A 149 6.44 -9.03 21.77
N ALA A 150 7.71 -8.70 22.05
CA ALA A 150 8.45 -9.18 23.21
C ALA A 150 8.08 -8.45 24.52
N LYS A 151 7.57 -7.22 24.44
CA LYS A 151 7.19 -6.40 25.60
C LYS A 151 6.04 -5.46 25.23
N LEU A 152 4.83 -6.02 25.26
CA LEU A 152 3.60 -5.27 25.02
C LEU A 152 3.18 -4.48 26.25
N ASP A 153 2.64 -3.29 26.03
CA ASP A 153 1.88 -2.57 27.05
C ASP A 153 0.43 -3.07 27.11
N GLY A 154 -0.37 -2.58 28.06
CA GLY A 154 -1.76 -3.03 28.20
C GLY A 154 -2.63 -2.74 26.96
N GLY A 155 -2.37 -1.64 26.27
CA GLY A 155 -3.12 -1.25 25.07
C GLY A 155 -2.85 -2.16 23.88
N ASN A 156 -1.57 -2.42 23.56
CA ASN A 156 -1.19 -3.30 22.46
C ASN A 156 -1.36 -4.78 22.80
N ALA A 157 -1.25 -5.18 24.07
CA ALA A 157 -1.61 -6.54 24.49
C ALA A 157 -3.08 -6.86 24.15
N ARG A 158 -4.02 -5.96 24.46
CA ARG A 158 -5.43 -6.16 24.09
C ARG A 158 -5.64 -6.20 22.58
N LEU A 159 -4.95 -5.36 21.82
CA LEU A 159 -5.03 -5.37 20.35
C LEU A 159 -4.45 -6.65 19.74
N GLN A 160 -3.39 -7.21 20.34
CA GLN A 160 -2.85 -8.52 19.96
C GLN A 160 -3.87 -9.63 20.21
N GLU A 161 -4.53 -9.63 21.38
CA GLU A 161 -5.60 -10.59 21.69
C GLU A 161 -6.75 -10.49 20.68
N TYR A 162 -7.19 -9.27 20.36
CA TYR A 162 -8.21 -9.05 19.34
C TYR A 162 -7.76 -9.56 17.97
N SER A 163 -6.54 -9.27 17.53
CA SER A 163 -6.03 -9.74 16.24
C SER A 163 -6.00 -11.27 16.17
N ALA A 164 -5.50 -11.94 17.22
CA ALA A 164 -5.49 -13.39 17.31
C ALA A 164 -6.91 -13.98 17.27
N ALA A 165 -7.87 -13.35 17.97
CA ALA A 165 -9.26 -13.78 17.98
C ALA A 165 -9.95 -13.55 16.62
N LEU A 166 -9.69 -12.42 15.95
CA LEU A 166 -10.18 -12.16 14.59
C LEU A 166 -9.63 -13.16 13.59
N LYS A 167 -8.34 -13.52 13.69
CA LYS A 167 -7.74 -14.57 12.85
C LYS A 167 -8.46 -15.90 13.00
N ALA A 168 -8.76 -16.31 14.24
CA ALA A 168 -9.50 -17.53 14.51
C ALA A 168 -10.95 -17.46 13.99
N LEU A 169 -11.63 -16.33 14.19
CA LEU A 169 -12.98 -16.09 13.67
C LEU A 169 -13.01 -16.12 12.13
N ALA A 170 -12.06 -15.45 11.49
CA ALA A 170 -11.92 -15.39 10.04
C ALA A 170 -11.71 -16.78 9.43
N ALA A 171 -10.84 -17.59 10.04
CA ALA A 171 -10.61 -18.96 9.61
C ALA A 171 -11.87 -19.83 9.79
N LYS A 172 -12.57 -19.70 10.94
CA LYS A 172 -13.81 -20.42 11.22
C LYS A 172 -14.92 -20.08 10.22
N GLU A 173 -15.01 -18.82 9.81
CA GLU A 173 -16.08 -18.32 8.94
C GLU A 173 -15.69 -18.18 7.46
N ASN A 174 -14.47 -18.62 7.10
CA ASN A 174 -13.89 -18.50 5.76
C ASN A 174 -13.93 -17.05 5.22
N ILE A 175 -13.48 -16.11 6.04
CA ILE A 175 -13.43 -14.67 5.72
C ILE A 175 -11.97 -14.28 5.42
N PRO A 176 -11.68 -13.53 4.33
CA PRO A 176 -10.37 -12.95 4.13
C PRO A 176 -9.96 -12.06 5.31
N PHE A 177 -8.75 -12.26 5.82
CA PHE A 177 -8.24 -11.54 6.99
C PHE A 177 -6.83 -11.03 6.78
N SER A 178 -6.59 -9.77 7.12
CA SER A 178 -5.26 -9.17 7.16
C SER A 178 -4.87 -8.72 8.57
N ASP A 179 -3.74 -9.23 9.04
CA ASP A 179 -3.19 -8.95 10.37
C ASP A 179 -2.09 -7.88 10.30
N GLN A 180 -2.49 -6.61 10.15
CA GLN A 180 -1.52 -5.52 10.19
C GLN A 180 -0.90 -5.33 11.59
N PHE A 181 -1.57 -5.76 12.67
CA PHE A 181 -1.03 -5.62 14.02
C PHE A 181 0.29 -6.37 14.16
N SER A 182 0.27 -7.67 13.84
CA SER A 182 1.43 -8.54 13.97
C SER A 182 2.57 -8.13 13.03
N VAL A 183 2.26 -7.53 11.88
CA VAL A 183 3.26 -7.03 10.93
C VAL A 183 3.92 -5.75 11.43
N LEU A 184 3.15 -4.83 12.03
CA LEU A 184 3.61 -3.47 12.30
C LEU A 184 4.17 -3.29 13.71
N VAL A 185 3.79 -4.10 14.70
CA VAL A 185 4.14 -3.82 16.10
C VAL A 185 5.66 -3.78 16.32
N ASP A 186 6.40 -4.77 15.81
CA ASP A 186 7.85 -4.81 15.93
C ASP A 186 8.54 -3.83 15.00
N LEU A 187 7.97 -3.64 13.80
CA LEU A 187 8.46 -2.68 12.82
C LEU A 187 8.47 -1.26 13.40
N TRP A 188 7.36 -0.85 14.01
CA TRP A 188 7.20 0.47 14.61
C TRP A 188 8.01 0.60 15.90
N ALA A 189 8.08 -0.45 16.72
CA ALA A 189 8.94 -0.48 17.89
C ALA A 189 10.42 -0.26 17.53
N ASN A 190 10.89 -0.93 16.49
CA ASN A 190 12.27 -0.78 16.01
C ASN A 190 12.54 0.61 15.41
N ASN A 191 11.54 1.23 14.77
CA ASN A 191 11.67 2.59 14.25
C ASN A 191 11.57 3.66 15.36
N LYS A 192 10.92 3.38 16.50
CA LYS A 192 10.59 4.41 17.49
C LYS A 192 11.77 5.24 18.00
N PRO A 193 12.96 4.68 18.27
CA PRO A 193 14.13 5.48 18.63
C PRO A 193 14.52 6.48 17.54
N GLN A 194 14.44 6.07 16.27
CA GLN A 194 14.73 6.94 15.12
C GLN A 194 13.65 8.01 14.94
N GLU A 195 12.38 7.66 15.14
CA GLU A 195 11.29 8.62 15.12
C GLU A 195 11.48 9.75 16.15
N ASN A 196 11.89 9.41 17.37
CA ASN A 196 12.16 10.42 18.42
C ASN A 196 13.25 11.41 18.00
N VAL A 197 14.30 10.90 17.33
CA VAL A 197 15.34 11.75 16.74
C VAL A 197 14.74 12.61 15.63
N ALA A 198 14.02 12.02 14.68
CA ALA A 198 13.41 12.75 13.57
C ALA A 198 12.52 13.91 14.05
N ASN A 199 11.69 13.66 15.06
CA ASN A 199 10.81 14.66 15.66
C ASN A 199 11.62 15.78 16.33
N THR A 200 12.69 15.44 17.05
CA THR A 200 13.59 16.44 17.66
C THR A 200 14.27 17.30 16.61
N LEU A 201 14.78 16.71 15.52
CA LEU A 201 15.39 17.45 14.41
C LEU A 201 14.38 18.40 13.76
N ALA A 202 13.13 17.97 13.56
CA ALA A 202 12.07 18.83 13.04
C ALA A 202 11.77 20.02 13.98
N SER A 203 11.66 19.77 15.29
CA SER A 203 11.45 20.84 16.28
C SER A 203 12.61 21.84 16.31
N LEU A 204 13.87 21.38 16.23
CA LEU A 204 15.04 22.25 16.20
C LEU A 204 15.10 23.11 14.93
N ARG A 205 14.76 22.54 13.77
CA ARG A 205 14.63 23.30 12.52
C ARG A 205 13.56 24.38 12.61
N GLY A 206 12.39 24.03 13.17
CA GLY A 206 11.30 24.98 13.39
C GLY A 206 11.69 26.12 14.34
N LEU A 207 12.41 25.80 15.42
CA LEU A 207 12.93 26.80 16.35
C LEU A 207 13.91 27.76 15.67
N LEU A 208 14.89 27.24 14.92
CA LEU A 208 15.85 28.08 14.19
C LEU A 208 15.19 28.95 13.13
N ALA A 209 14.17 28.44 12.44
CA ALA A 209 13.42 29.21 11.46
C ALA A 209 12.64 30.36 12.12
N ALA A 210 12.06 30.13 13.30
CA ALA A 210 11.33 31.14 14.05
C ALA A 210 12.25 32.14 14.79
N GLN A 211 13.45 31.71 15.18
CA GLN A 211 14.42 32.49 15.96
C GLN A 211 15.84 32.32 15.40
N PRO A 212 16.17 32.94 14.25
CA PRO A 212 17.46 32.75 13.59
C PRO A 212 18.65 33.22 14.43
N ASP A 213 18.44 34.22 15.29
CA ASP A 213 19.47 34.85 16.13
C ASP A 213 19.47 34.34 17.59
N LEU A 214 18.83 33.20 17.87
CA LEU A 214 18.81 32.64 19.22
C LEU A 214 20.23 32.40 19.74
N ALA A 215 20.47 32.67 21.03
CA ALA A 215 21.77 32.44 21.64
C ALA A 215 22.15 30.94 21.56
N GLY A 216 23.18 30.63 20.77
CA GLY A 216 23.58 29.25 20.47
C GLY A 216 23.03 28.68 19.16
N ALA A 217 22.44 29.50 18.28
CA ALA A 217 21.96 29.09 16.95
C ALA A 217 23.00 28.29 16.15
N GLU A 218 24.28 28.71 16.18
CA GLU A 218 25.38 28.00 15.50
C GLU A 218 25.60 26.58 16.02
N HIS A 219 25.39 26.33 17.32
CA HIS A 219 25.46 24.97 17.87
C HIS A 219 24.30 24.10 17.40
N VAL A 220 23.10 24.67 17.30
CA VAL A 220 21.93 23.95 16.77
C VAL A 220 22.13 23.64 15.29
N LYS A 221 22.64 24.58 14.49
CA LYS A 221 23.00 24.36 13.08
C LYS A 221 24.03 23.24 12.94
N ALA A 222 25.11 23.28 13.72
CA ALA A 222 26.13 22.23 13.73
C ALA A 222 25.55 20.85 14.08
N PHE A 223 24.64 20.78 15.07
CA PHE A 223 23.95 19.54 15.40
C PHE A 223 23.06 19.03 14.25
N LEU A 224 22.32 19.92 13.59
CA LEU A 224 21.51 19.56 12.42
C LEU A 224 22.37 19.08 11.24
N ASP A 225 23.53 19.68 11.03
CA ASP A 225 24.46 19.30 9.95
C ASP A 225 25.05 17.91 10.14
N VAL A 226 25.27 17.48 11.39
CA VAL A 226 25.68 16.09 11.69
C VAL A 226 24.62 15.11 11.19
N TRP A 227 23.34 15.38 11.47
CA TRP A 227 22.25 14.52 11.04
C TRP A 227 21.94 14.64 9.55
N ALA A 228 22.12 15.81 8.94
CA ALA A 228 21.99 15.99 7.50
C ALA A 228 22.99 15.12 6.70
N LYS A 229 24.12 14.74 7.32
CA LYS A 229 25.15 13.89 6.72
C LYS A 229 25.07 12.42 7.18
N ALA A 230 24.07 12.06 7.99
CA ALA A 230 23.89 10.69 8.43
C ALA A 230 23.57 9.77 7.24
N GLU A 231 24.22 8.60 7.20
CA GLU A 231 24.04 7.59 6.15
C GLU A 231 22.58 7.14 6.02
N LYS A 232 21.88 7.02 7.17
CA LYS A 232 20.45 6.76 7.23
C LYS A 232 19.76 7.90 7.95
N GLN A 233 18.78 8.48 7.28
CA GLN A 233 17.96 9.53 7.87
C GLN A 233 16.94 8.90 8.84
N PRO A 234 16.78 9.47 10.05
CA PRO A 234 15.76 9.03 10.98
C PRO A 234 14.37 9.30 10.40
N VAL A 235 13.43 8.34 10.56
CA VAL A 235 12.10 8.43 9.95
C VAL A 235 11.04 8.70 11.00
N THR A 236 10.29 9.79 10.81
CA THR A 236 9.09 10.07 11.61
C THR A 236 7.87 9.34 11.07
N MET A 237 7.09 8.73 11.96
CA MET A 237 5.79 8.15 11.61
C MET A 237 4.71 9.22 11.40
N MET A 238 5.01 10.47 11.78
CA MET A 238 4.09 11.61 11.83
C MET A 238 2.87 11.35 12.74
N GLY A 239 2.09 12.39 13.05
CA GLY A 239 0.89 12.25 13.88
C GLY A 239 1.18 11.86 15.33
N ASP A 240 0.20 11.22 15.97
CA ASP A 240 0.32 10.73 17.35
C ASP A 240 0.46 9.19 17.40
N ALA A 241 0.63 8.63 18.60
CA ALA A 241 0.87 7.20 18.76
C ALA A 241 -0.34 6.33 18.37
N VAL A 242 -1.57 6.83 18.50
CA VAL A 242 -2.82 6.14 18.11
C VAL A 242 -3.18 6.44 16.67
N HIS A 243 -2.91 7.66 16.21
CA HIS A 243 -3.17 8.17 14.87
C HIS A 243 -1.86 8.54 14.17
N PRO A 244 -1.10 7.55 13.67
CA PRO A 244 0.06 7.83 12.84
C PRO A 244 -0.33 8.71 11.64
N GLY A 245 0.59 9.56 11.21
CA GLY A 245 0.41 10.40 10.03
C GLY A 245 0.70 9.64 8.72
N PRO A 246 0.93 10.38 7.61
CA PRO A 246 1.12 9.81 6.28
C PRO A 246 2.13 8.65 6.22
N THR A 247 3.31 8.81 6.80
CA THR A 247 4.34 7.76 6.86
C THR A 247 3.80 6.48 7.50
N GLY A 248 3.23 6.58 8.70
CA GLY A 248 2.71 5.40 9.41
C GLY A 248 1.55 4.75 8.69
N GLN A 249 0.63 5.54 8.16
CA GLN A 249 -0.54 5.02 7.44
C GLN A 249 -0.21 4.42 6.08
N LEU A 250 0.90 4.81 5.43
CA LEU A 250 1.39 4.08 4.26
C LEU A 250 1.94 2.70 4.64
N THR A 251 2.61 2.56 5.79
CA THR A 251 3.00 1.22 6.30
C THR A 251 1.77 0.36 6.62
N MET A 252 0.70 0.97 7.14
CA MET A 252 -0.60 0.30 7.35
C MET A 252 -1.20 -0.19 6.04
N ALA A 253 -1.36 0.70 5.05
CA ALA A 253 -1.91 0.33 3.75
C ALA A 253 -1.12 -0.80 3.10
N ALA A 254 0.22 -0.74 3.14
CA ALA A 254 1.08 -1.80 2.63
C ALA A 254 0.91 -3.13 3.38
N ALA A 255 0.85 -3.11 4.72
CA ALA A 255 0.63 -4.32 5.52
C ALA A 255 -0.75 -4.95 5.24
N LEU A 256 -1.79 -4.13 5.07
CA LEU A 256 -3.14 -4.57 4.72
C LEU A 256 -3.20 -5.19 3.32
N LEU A 257 -2.60 -4.53 2.33
CA LEU A 257 -2.53 -5.04 0.96
C LEU A 257 -1.76 -6.36 0.88
N VAL A 258 -0.60 -6.45 1.53
CA VAL A 258 0.19 -7.70 1.60
C VAL A 258 -0.60 -8.80 2.30
N GLY A 259 -1.21 -8.51 3.45
CA GLY A 259 -1.99 -9.50 4.21
C GLY A 259 -3.28 -9.96 3.51
N LEU A 260 -3.75 -9.22 2.49
CA LEU A 260 -4.83 -9.63 1.60
C LEU A 260 -4.34 -10.24 0.27
N ASN A 261 -3.05 -10.52 0.12
CA ASN A 261 -2.43 -11.04 -1.11
C ASN A 261 -2.59 -10.15 -2.35
N ALA A 262 -2.50 -8.83 -2.18
CA ALA A 262 -2.45 -7.92 -3.31
C ALA A 262 -1.24 -8.24 -4.22
N PRO A 263 -1.41 -8.27 -5.56
CA PRO A 263 -0.31 -8.58 -6.47
C PRO A 263 0.73 -7.46 -6.49
N GLY A 264 1.99 -7.81 -6.28
CA GLY A 264 3.09 -6.85 -6.23
C GLY A 264 3.70 -6.49 -7.59
N LEU A 265 3.68 -7.43 -8.55
CA LEU A 265 4.19 -7.23 -9.90
C LEU A 265 3.32 -6.25 -10.68
N VAL A 266 3.91 -5.12 -11.09
CA VAL A 266 3.30 -4.14 -12.02
C VAL A 266 3.52 -4.64 -13.44
N SER A 267 4.78 -4.84 -13.78
CA SER A 267 5.24 -5.40 -15.06
C SER A 267 6.76 -5.59 -15.03
N ARG A 268 7.27 -6.38 -15.98
CA ARG A 268 8.70 -6.62 -16.16
C ARG A 268 9.05 -6.57 -17.65
N ALA A 269 10.06 -5.78 -17.99
CA ALA A 269 10.60 -5.68 -19.34
C ALA A 269 12.10 -5.96 -19.34
N THR A 270 12.57 -6.69 -20.35
CA THR A 270 13.99 -6.88 -20.64
C THR A 270 14.32 -6.32 -22.02
N ILE A 271 15.43 -5.59 -22.13
CA ILE A 271 15.98 -5.11 -23.40
C ILE A 271 17.39 -5.65 -23.56
N ASP A 272 17.71 -6.18 -24.74
CA ASP A 272 19.09 -6.45 -25.15
C ASP A 272 19.58 -5.26 -25.98
N ALA A 273 20.36 -4.38 -25.37
CA ALA A 273 20.88 -3.19 -26.03
C ALA A 273 21.99 -3.53 -27.05
N ALA A 274 22.67 -4.66 -26.90
CA ALA A 274 23.70 -5.08 -27.86
C ALA A 274 23.05 -5.59 -29.16
N ALA A 275 21.95 -6.33 -29.05
CA ALA A 275 21.16 -6.77 -30.19
C ALA A 275 20.18 -5.70 -30.71
N GLY A 276 19.85 -4.70 -29.89
CA GLY A 276 18.85 -3.67 -30.22
C GLY A 276 17.42 -4.23 -30.26
N THR A 277 17.12 -5.23 -29.43
CA THR A 277 15.85 -5.97 -29.46
C THR A 277 15.20 -6.06 -28.08
N ALA A 278 13.87 -6.18 -28.05
CA ALA A 278 13.13 -6.51 -26.84
C ALA A 278 13.35 -8.00 -26.45
N GLY A 279 13.48 -8.26 -25.16
CA GLY A 279 13.51 -9.59 -24.55
C GLY A 279 12.17 -9.96 -23.90
N GLU A 280 12.21 -10.57 -22.72
CA GLU A 280 11.00 -10.91 -21.95
C GLU A 280 10.17 -9.64 -21.63
N ALA A 281 8.86 -9.72 -21.87
CA ALA A 281 7.88 -8.72 -21.46
C ALA A 281 6.71 -9.41 -20.73
N VAL A 282 6.45 -8.98 -19.49
CA VAL A 282 5.37 -9.51 -18.64
C VAL A 282 4.51 -8.34 -18.18
N GLN A 283 3.20 -8.42 -18.45
CA GLN A 283 2.23 -7.35 -18.16
C GLN A 283 2.59 -6.00 -18.80
N CYS A 284 3.33 -6.04 -19.91
CA CYS A 284 3.67 -4.90 -20.71
C CYS A 284 3.97 -5.31 -22.15
N LYS A 285 3.97 -4.34 -23.05
CA LYS A 285 4.40 -4.45 -24.43
C LYS A 285 5.57 -3.49 -24.66
N ILE A 286 6.61 -3.99 -25.33
CA ILE A 286 7.78 -3.21 -25.75
C ILE A 286 7.78 -3.10 -27.27
N GLU A 287 7.99 -1.89 -27.77
CA GLU A 287 8.00 -1.57 -29.19
C GLU A 287 9.14 -0.60 -29.52
N ASN A 288 9.45 -0.46 -30.81
CA ASN A 288 10.35 0.59 -31.34
C ASN A 288 11.72 0.65 -30.65
N VAL A 289 12.27 -0.51 -30.26
CA VAL A 289 13.62 -0.59 -29.67
C VAL A 289 14.64 -0.13 -30.71
N LYS A 290 15.45 0.86 -30.34
CA LYS A 290 16.46 1.45 -31.23
C LYS A 290 17.69 1.89 -30.46
N MET A 291 18.86 1.51 -30.98
CA MET A 291 20.14 2.07 -30.57
C MET A 291 20.56 3.19 -31.53
N THR A 292 21.05 4.31 -30.98
CA THR A 292 21.70 5.40 -31.74
C THR A 292 23.00 5.74 -31.05
N GLY A 293 24.12 5.23 -31.58
CA GLY A 293 25.38 5.21 -30.83
C GLY A 293 25.22 4.36 -29.57
N ASP A 294 25.54 4.93 -28.41
CA ASP A 294 25.37 4.27 -27.12
C ASP A 294 24.07 4.64 -26.41
N ALA A 295 23.18 5.42 -27.04
CA ALA A 295 21.86 5.74 -26.53
C ALA A 295 20.83 4.69 -26.96
N LEU A 296 19.97 4.27 -26.02
CA LEU A 296 18.85 3.36 -26.22
C LEU A 296 17.54 4.14 -26.16
N ALA A 297 16.61 3.84 -27.07
CA ALA A 297 15.23 4.29 -27.00
C ALA A 297 14.26 3.14 -27.28
N PHE A 298 13.09 3.15 -26.64
CA PHE A 298 12.01 2.20 -26.88
C PHE A 298 10.69 2.74 -26.36
N ASP A 299 9.58 2.19 -26.83
CA ASP A 299 8.26 2.49 -26.29
C ASP A 299 7.77 1.33 -25.41
N ARG A 300 7.09 1.68 -24.32
CA ARG A 300 6.51 0.72 -23.38
C ARG A 300 5.07 1.08 -23.07
N THR A 301 4.17 0.10 -23.16
CA THR A 301 2.81 0.19 -22.63
C THR A 301 2.62 -0.90 -21.60
N ASP A 302 2.18 -0.54 -20.40
CA ASP A 302 1.95 -1.47 -19.30
C ASP A 302 0.47 -1.80 -19.12
N GLU A 303 0.15 -2.89 -18.41
CA GLU A 303 -1.23 -3.26 -18.11
C GLU A 303 -1.74 -2.65 -16.79
N ALA A 304 -0.84 -2.12 -15.97
CA ALA A 304 -1.12 -1.54 -14.66
C ALA A 304 -0.08 -0.45 -14.31
N LEU A 305 -0.37 0.30 -13.25
CA LEU A 305 0.50 1.34 -12.70
C LEU A 305 1.16 0.89 -11.38
N PRO A 306 2.31 1.48 -11.01
CA PRO A 306 2.93 1.26 -9.70
C PRO A 306 2.05 1.73 -8.55
N PHE A 307 2.37 1.34 -7.33
CA PHE A 307 1.66 1.81 -6.12
C PHE A 307 1.77 3.34 -6.06
N PRO A 308 0.66 4.10 -6.09
CA PRO A 308 0.70 5.54 -5.86
C PRO A 308 1.17 5.86 -4.44
N ILE A 309 2.39 6.38 -4.32
CA ILE A 309 3.00 6.76 -3.04
C ILE A 309 2.90 8.29 -2.89
N PRO A 310 2.20 8.81 -1.87
CA PRO A 310 2.17 10.23 -1.55
C PRO A 310 3.57 10.76 -1.20
N ASP A 311 3.88 11.98 -1.64
CA ASP A 311 5.21 12.60 -1.44
C ASP A 311 5.57 12.72 0.06
N ASP A 312 4.59 13.07 0.91
CA ASP A 312 4.75 13.21 2.36
C ASP A 312 4.83 11.85 3.11
N ALA A 313 4.42 10.76 2.47
CA ALA A 313 4.49 9.40 3.02
C ALA A 313 5.72 8.61 2.56
N ARG A 314 6.50 9.13 1.60
CA ARG A 314 7.72 8.48 1.09
C ARG A 314 8.75 8.06 2.14
N PRO A 315 8.91 8.73 3.31
CA PRO A 315 9.78 8.24 4.36
C PRO A 315 9.47 6.80 4.81
N ALA A 316 8.26 6.29 4.58
CA ALA A 316 7.87 4.90 4.88
C ALA A 316 8.70 3.87 4.08
N LEU A 317 9.28 4.25 2.95
CA LEU A 317 10.22 3.41 2.18
C LEU A 317 11.48 3.06 2.97
N GLY A 318 11.86 3.89 3.95
CA GLY A 318 12.96 3.59 4.89
C GLY A 318 12.54 2.71 6.06
N VAL A 319 11.25 2.41 6.22
CA VAL A 319 10.69 1.62 7.32
C VAL A 319 10.37 0.20 6.87
N THR A 320 9.84 0.01 5.66
CA THR A 320 9.43 -1.32 5.17
C THR A 320 9.64 -1.52 3.68
N ASP A 321 10.06 -2.73 3.29
CA ASP A 321 10.17 -3.16 1.90
C ASP A 321 8.81 -3.51 1.27
N SER A 322 7.75 -3.66 2.07
CA SER A 322 6.41 -4.06 1.58
C SER A 322 5.88 -3.11 0.50
N ILE A 323 6.19 -1.82 0.58
CA ILE A 323 5.79 -0.82 -0.41
C ILE A 323 6.48 -1.09 -1.76
N ALA A 324 7.80 -1.35 -1.73
CA ALA A 324 8.57 -1.70 -2.93
C ALA A 324 8.11 -3.05 -3.51
N ASN A 325 7.79 -4.02 -2.66
CA ASN A 325 7.27 -5.32 -3.07
C ASN A 325 5.88 -5.22 -3.70
N LEU A 326 5.05 -4.27 -3.28
CA LEU A 326 3.76 -3.96 -3.91
C LEU A 326 3.89 -3.15 -5.21
N SER A 327 5.08 -2.62 -5.51
CA SER A 327 5.36 -1.73 -6.63
C SER A 327 6.52 -2.24 -7.48
N GLN A 328 6.53 -3.54 -7.82
CA GLN A 328 7.57 -4.14 -8.65
C GLN A 328 7.34 -3.79 -10.13
N TYR A 329 7.92 -2.68 -10.57
CA TYR A 329 7.89 -2.21 -11.95
C TYR A 329 9.30 -2.25 -12.52
N LEU A 330 9.63 -3.36 -13.19
CA LEU A 330 11.02 -3.73 -13.43
C LEU A 330 11.43 -3.43 -14.87
N LEU A 331 12.63 -2.88 -15.02
CA LEU A 331 13.32 -2.71 -16.31
C LEU A 331 14.71 -3.33 -16.21
N THR A 332 14.96 -4.34 -17.05
CA THR A 332 16.28 -4.96 -17.22
C THR A 332 16.86 -4.53 -18.56
N VAL A 333 18.09 -4.01 -18.57
CA VAL A 333 18.79 -3.66 -19.81
C VAL A 333 20.19 -4.25 -19.80
N ASN A 334 20.43 -5.17 -20.73
CA ASN A 334 21.73 -5.82 -20.90
C ASN A 334 22.52 -5.18 -22.06
N GLY A 335 23.85 -5.30 -22.03
CA GLY A 335 24.70 -4.87 -23.14
C GLY A 335 24.95 -3.37 -23.26
N LEU A 336 24.61 -2.59 -22.22
CA LEU A 336 24.98 -1.17 -22.14
C LEU A 336 26.49 -1.00 -21.94
N LYS A 337 27.08 0.02 -22.56
CA LYS A 337 28.54 0.22 -22.60
C LYS A 337 29.06 1.23 -21.58
N ALA A 338 28.29 2.29 -21.30
CA ALA A 338 28.68 3.28 -20.30
C ALA A 338 28.39 2.75 -18.88
N GLU A 339 29.05 3.31 -17.88
CA GLU A 339 28.85 2.89 -16.48
C GLU A 339 27.49 3.35 -15.94
N GLN A 340 26.99 4.50 -16.41
CA GLN A 340 25.74 5.11 -15.95
C GLN A 340 24.95 5.71 -17.12
N TYR A 341 23.64 5.70 -16.95
CA TYR A 341 22.69 6.21 -17.94
C TYR A 341 21.69 7.16 -17.31
N ASP A 342 21.48 8.30 -17.97
CA ASP A 342 20.35 9.18 -17.72
C ASP A 342 19.10 8.57 -18.37
N VAL A 343 18.16 8.16 -17.54
CA VAL A 343 16.89 7.59 -17.96
C VAL A 343 15.85 8.70 -18.02
N SER A 344 15.18 8.83 -19.16
CA SER A 344 14.08 9.75 -19.40
C SER A 344 12.83 9.01 -19.84
N ILE A 345 11.68 9.50 -19.40
CA ILE A 345 10.35 9.01 -19.79
C ILE A 345 9.57 10.21 -20.33
N ASP A 346 9.09 10.11 -21.58
CA ASP A 346 8.44 11.18 -22.33
C ASP A 346 9.23 12.51 -22.31
N GLY A 347 10.55 12.41 -22.45
CA GLY A 347 11.47 13.55 -22.46
C GLY A 347 11.80 14.12 -21.08
N VAL A 348 11.24 13.60 -19.99
CA VAL A 348 11.57 14.03 -18.62
C VAL A 348 12.62 13.10 -18.02
N LYS A 349 13.78 13.62 -17.62
CA LYS A 349 14.80 12.84 -16.91
C LYS A 349 14.29 12.41 -15.54
N VAL A 350 14.09 11.10 -15.36
CA VAL A 350 13.56 10.51 -14.12
C VAL A 350 14.66 10.02 -13.17
N ALA A 351 15.79 9.55 -13.69
CA ALA A 351 16.89 9.05 -12.88
C ALA A 351 18.22 9.06 -13.64
N THR A 352 19.32 8.92 -12.90
CA THR A 352 20.60 8.43 -13.41
C THR A 352 20.83 7.07 -12.76
N VAL A 353 21.04 6.03 -13.55
CA VAL A 353 21.08 4.63 -13.08
C VAL A 353 22.36 3.96 -13.57
N ALA A 354 23.03 3.21 -12.70
CA ALA A 354 24.18 2.42 -13.11
C ALA A 354 23.75 1.31 -14.09
N ALA A 355 24.54 1.08 -15.13
CA ALA A 355 24.30 0.01 -16.09
C ALA A 355 24.26 -1.37 -15.40
N ALA A 356 25.04 -1.56 -14.34
CA ALA A 356 25.02 -2.77 -13.52
C ALA A 356 23.68 -2.99 -12.78
N ASP A 357 22.99 -1.92 -12.39
CA ASP A 357 21.68 -2.03 -11.72
C ASP A 357 20.57 -2.23 -12.75
N LEU A 358 20.67 -1.59 -13.92
CA LEU A 358 19.81 -1.91 -15.06
C LEU A 358 19.95 -3.37 -15.49
N ALA A 359 21.16 -3.94 -15.51
CA ALA A 359 21.37 -5.35 -15.84
C ALA A 359 20.77 -6.32 -14.80
N LYS A 360 20.58 -5.88 -13.54
CA LYS A 360 19.96 -6.67 -12.46
C LYS A 360 18.43 -6.54 -12.41
N GLY A 361 17.86 -5.58 -13.14
CA GLY A 361 16.45 -5.23 -13.05
C GLY A 361 16.23 -4.07 -12.07
N TRP A 362 16.20 -2.86 -12.61
CA TRP A 362 15.91 -1.65 -11.84
C TRP A 362 14.40 -1.53 -11.59
N ASN A 363 14.00 -1.32 -10.32
CA ASN A 363 12.62 -1.04 -9.97
C ASN A 363 12.31 0.45 -10.10
N LEU A 364 11.66 0.83 -11.20
CA LEU A 364 11.20 2.20 -11.44
C LEU A 364 9.86 2.52 -10.77
N GLY A 365 9.23 1.55 -10.11
CA GLY A 365 7.93 1.72 -9.42
C GLY A 365 8.00 2.59 -8.17
N LEU A 366 9.20 3.06 -7.83
CA LEU A 366 9.49 3.97 -6.72
C LEU A 366 9.90 5.37 -7.20
N LEU A 367 9.84 5.69 -8.49
CA LEU A 367 10.13 7.04 -8.97
C LEU A 367 9.19 8.08 -8.31
N ASP A 368 9.74 9.24 -7.97
CA ASP A 368 9.02 10.38 -7.39
C ASP A 368 8.73 11.50 -8.39
N LYS A 369 9.24 11.37 -9.62
CA LYS A 369 9.08 12.37 -10.68
C LYS A 369 8.92 11.74 -12.05
N GLY A 370 8.39 12.53 -12.96
CA GLY A 370 8.12 12.15 -14.34
C GLY A 370 6.70 11.64 -14.56
N PRO A 371 6.35 11.33 -15.82
CA PRO A 371 4.97 11.11 -16.25
C PRO A 371 4.20 10.05 -15.44
N ILE A 372 4.86 8.95 -15.07
CA ILE A 372 4.27 7.86 -14.30
C ILE A 372 4.00 8.30 -12.85
N ALA A 373 4.95 9.01 -12.23
CA ALA A 373 4.77 9.54 -10.87
C ALA A 373 3.69 10.63 -10.84
N ASP A 374 3.63 11.47 -11.86
CA ASP A 374 2.59 12.50 -12.01
C ASP A 374 1.19 11.88 -12.19
N GLN A 375 1.10 10.78 -12.95
CA GLN A 375 -0.15 10.02 -13.08
C GLN A 375 -0.58 9.43 -11.74
N CYS A 376 0.35 8.82 -10.98
CA CYS A 376 0.07 8.30 -9.64
C CYS A 376 -0.39 9.40 -8.66
N ARG A 377 0.25 10.57 -8.69
CA ARG A 377 -0.19 11.75 -7.92
C ARG A 377 -1.60 12.17 -8.29
N SER A 378 -1.95 12.17 -9.58
CA SER A 378 -3.30 12.50 -10.02
C SER A 378 -4.36 11.54 -9.46
N ILE A 379 -4.07 10.23 -9.42
CA ILE A 379 -4.95 9.23 -8.79
C ILE A 379 -5.17 9.57 -7.31
N LEU A 380 -4.09 9.80 -6.55
CA LEU A 380 -4.17 10.14 -5.12
C LEU A 380 -4.98 11.42 -4.88
N GLN A 381 -4.76 12.46 -5.69
CA GLN A 381 -5.50 13.72 -5.61
C GLN A 381 -7.00 13.53 -5.87
N LEU A 382 -7.36 12.75 -6.89
CA LEU A 382 -8.76 12.49 -7.23
C LEU A 382 -9.46 11.62 -6.17
N VAL A 383 -8.77 10.61 -5.62
CA VAL A 383 -9.26 9.82 -4.48
C VAL A 383 -9.51 10.73 -3.26
N GLY A 384 -8.53 11.57 -2.90
CA GLY A 384 -8.67 12.52 -1.80
C GLY A 384 -9.81 13.52 -2.00
N ALA A 385 -9.99 14.04 -3.22
CA ALA A 385 -11.06 14.98 -3.54
C ALA A 385 -12.47 14.35 -3.42
N LYS A 386 -12.61 13.06 -3.78
CA LYS A 386 -13.87 12.30 -3.67
C LYS A 386 -14.36 12.21 -2.21
N GLU A 387 -13.48 12.13 -1.23
CA GLU A 387 -13.86 11.99 0.19
C GLU A 387 -14.72 13.17 0.71
N GLY A 388 -14.55 14.37 0.14
CA GLY A 388 -15.42 15.51 0.46
C GLY A 388 -16.88 15.29 0.03
N ILE A 389 -17.10 14.58 -1.08
CA ILE A 389 -18.43 14.22 -1.59
C ILE A 389 -19.01 13.08 -0.74
N VAL A 390 -18.19 12.06 -0.43
CA VAL A 390 -18.59 10.92 0.44
C VAL A 390 -19.02 11.39 1.83
N GLY A 391 -18.30 12.35 2.42
CA GLY A 391 -18.67 12.95 3.71
C GLY A 391 -20.01 13.69 3.67
N GLN A 392 -20.28 14.46 2.62
CA GLN A 392 -21.58 15.10 2.41
C GLN A 392 -22.69 14.07 2.21
N TRP A 393 -22.42 13.04 1.39
CA TRP A 393 -23.34 11.94 1.14
C TRP A 393 -23.75 11.25 2.44
N ARG A 394 -22.79 10.95 3.34
CA ARG A 394 -23.07 10.31 4.63
C ARG A 394 -24.03 11.14 5.48
N GLY A 395 -23.82 12.45 5.55
CA GLY A 395 -24.69 13.36 6.29
C GLY A 395 -26.12 13.37 5.75
N VAL A 396 -26.28 13.42 4.43
CA VAL A 396 -27.58 13.43 3.76
C VAL A 396 -28.27 12.06 3.86
N SER A 397 -27.53 10.96 3.69
CA SER A 397 -28.04 9.59 3.86
C SER A 397 -28.61 9.38 5.27
N ARG A 398 -27.90 9.86 6.30
CA ARG A 398 -28.39 9.86 7.69
C ARG A 398 -29.73 10.59 7.83
N ALA A 399 -29.87 11.77 7.23
CA ALA A 399 -31.10 12.55 7.28
C ALA A 399 -32.27 11.83 6.58
N VAL A 400 -32.03 11.28 5.39
CA VAL A 400 -33.04 10.53 4.62
C VAL A 400 -33.53 9.31 5.41
N GLN A 401 -32.61 8.51 5.98
CA GLN A 401 -32.99 7.35 6.78
C GLN A 401 -33.61 7.72 8.14
N GLY A 402 -33.31 8.91 8.65
CA GLY A 402 -33.99 9.51 9.79
C GLY A 402 -35.41 10.01 9.49
N GLY A 403 -35.89 9.89 8.24
CA GLY A 403 -37.25 10.23 7.82
C GLY A 403 -37.38 11.55 7.06
N ASP A 404 -36.29 12.28 6.81
CA ASP A 404 -36.35 13.51 6.01
C ASP A 404 -36.39 13.19 4.50
N ALA A 405 -37.59 12.87 4.01
CA ALA A 405 -37.80 12.53 2.61
C ALA A 405 -37.46 13.67 1.62
N LYS A 406 -37.34 14.92 2.08
CA LYS A 406 -36.98 16.07 1.22
C LYS A 406 -35.52 16.01 0.76
N GLN A 407 -34.67 15.26 1.47
CA GLN A 407 -33.25 15.12 1.17
C GLN A 407 -32.97 14.05 0.11
N LYS A 408 -33.97 13.30 -0.37
CA LYS A 408 -33.78 12.21 -1.35
C LYS A 408 -33.15 12.68 -2.65
N GLU A 409 -33.62 13.80 -3.21
CA GLU A 409 -33.05 14.35 -4.44
C GLU A 409 -31.58 14.76 -4.26
N GLN A 410 -31.24 15.33 -3.10
CA GLN A 410 -29.86 15.68 -2.78
C GLN A 410 -28.99 14.43 -2.59
N LEU A 411 -29.53 13.35 -2.02
CA LEU A 411 -28.85 12.07 -1.90
C LEU A 411 -28.55 11.45 -3.26
N ASP A 412 -29.53 11.46 -4.18
CA ASP A 412 -29.37 10.95 -5.54
C ASP A 412 -28.30 11.77 -6.29
N LYS A 413 -28.32 13.10 -6.14
CA LYS A 413 -27.30 13.99 -6.72
C LYS A 413 -25.90 13.70 -6.20
N LEU A 414 -25.73 13.54 -4.88
CA LEU A 414 -24.43 13.20 -4.28
C LEU A 414 -23.96 11.79 -4.69
N THR A 415 -24.90 10.86 -4.88
CA THR A 415 -24.61 9.51 -5.39
C THR A 415 -24.04 9.60 -6.81
N GLN A 416 -24.69 10.36 -7.71
CA GLN A 416 -24.18 10.58 -9.06
C GLN A 416 -22.81 11.28 -9.06
N GLN A 417 -22.64 12.32 -8.24
CA GLN A 417 -21.35 13.02 -8.12
C GLN A 417 -20.22 12.11 -7.64
N THR A 418 -20.52 11.15 -6.75
CA THR A 418 -19.55 10.15 -6.29
C THR A 418 -19.19 9.19 -7.42
N GLN A 419 -20.16 8.73 -8.21
CA GLN A 419 -19.92 7.88 -9.39
C GLN A 419 -19.10 8.60 -10.46
N ASP A 420 -19.38 9.88 -10.70
CA ASP A 420 -18.62 10.71 -11.63
C ASP A 420 -17.16 10.89 -11.16
N ALA A 421 -16.94 11.01 -9.85
CA ALA A 421 -15.61 11.05 -9.26
C ALA A 421 -14.86 9.72 -9.43
N ASP A 422 -15.51 8.58 -9.19
CA ASP A 422 -14.93 7.25 -9.46
C ASP A 422 -14.55 7.08 -10.94
N ALA A 423 -15.39 7.56 -11.86
CA ALA A 423 -15.09 7.52 -13.30
C ALA A 423 -13.84 8.35 -13.65
N LYS A 424 -13.66 9.52 -13.02
CA LYS A 424 -12.45 10.34 -13.19
C LYS A 424 -11.20 9.62 -12.65
N ILE A 425 -11.29 8.98 -11.49
CA ILE A 425 -10.18 8.20 -10.92
C ILE A 425 -9.82 7.05 -11.87
N ARG A 426 -10.83 6.29 -12.35
CA ARG A 426 -10.61 5.17 -13.30
C ARG A 426 -9.96 5.63 -14.60
N ALA A 427 -10.37 6.79 -15.12
CA ALA A 427 -9.78 7.38 -16.32
C ALA A 427 -8.32 7.80 -16.09
N ALA A 428 -8.02 8.41 -14.93
CA ALA A 428 -6.66 8.78 -14.55
C ALA A 428 -5.76 7.55 -14.34
N ALA A 429 -6.32 6.41 -13.96
CA ALA A 429 -5.61 5.16 -13.72
C ALA A 429 -5.35 4.32 -14.99
N GLN A 430 -5.85 4.71 -16.16
CA GLN A 430 -5.58 3.96 -17.40
C GLN A 430 -4.09 4.04 -17.79
N PRO A 431 -3.41 2.90 -17.99
CA PRO A 431 -2.03 2.90 -18.46
C PRO A 431 -1.87 3.64 -19.80
N LYS A 432 -0.71 4.26 -19.99
CA LYS A 432 -0.37 5.03 -21.19
C LYS A 432 0.85 4.44 -21.88
N LEU A 433 0.96 4.68 -23.18
CA LEU A 433 2.20 4.48 -23.91
C LEU A 433 3.21 5.52 -23.43
N HIS A 434 4.41 5.07 -23.08
CA HIS A 434 5.51 5.92 -22.67
C HIS A 434 6.74 5.68 -23.54
N HIS A 435 7.41 6.76 -23.91
CA HIS A 435 8.68 6.73 -24.62
C HIS A 435 9.84 6.76 -23.62
N PHE A 436 10.63 5.69 -23.60
CA PHE A 436 11.82 5.57 -22.77
C PHE A 436 13.06 5.91 -23.57
N ALA A 437 13.95 6.72 -22.99
CA ALA A 437 15.25 7.04 -23.55
C ALA A 437 16.33 6.92 -22.46
N LEU A 438 17.40 6.18 -22.77
CA LEU A 438 18.58 6.01 -21.93
C LEU A 438 19.78 6.56 -22.68
N ALA A 439 20.37 7.65 -22.18
CA ALA A 439 21.58 8.24 -22.72
C ALA A 439 22.75 8.05 -21.75
N PRO A 440 23.99 7.82 -22.21
CA PRO A 440 25.15 7.80 -21.33
C PRO A 440 25.21 9.07 -20.46
N ALA A 441 25.32 8.91 -19.14
CA ALA A 441 25.45 10.04 -18.24
C ALA A 441 26.82 10.71 -18.44
N ALA A 442 26.87 12.04 -18.34
CA ALA A 442 28.15 12.75 -18.35
C ALA A 442 29.02 12.27 -17.19
N ALA A 443 30.33 12.06 -17.43
CA ALA A 443 31.26 11.70 -16.38
C ALA A 443 31.20 12.74 -15.25
N ALA A 444 31.04 12.28 -14.00
CA ALA A 444 31.11 13.17 -12.84
C ALA A 444 32.46 13.88 -12.85
N LYS A 445 32.44 15.22 -12.88
CA LYS A 445 33.65 16.05 -12.84
C LYS A 445 34.25 16.10 -11.45
#